data_AF-A0A432RUD7-F1
#
_entry.id   AF-A0A432RUD7-F1
#
_cell.length_a   1.000
_cell.length_b   1.000
_cell.length_c   1.000
_cell.angle_alpha   90.00
_cell.angle_beta   90.00
_cell.angle_gamma   90.00
#
_symmetry.space_group_name_H-M   'P 1'
#
loop_
_entity.id
_entity.type
_entity.pdbx_description
1 polymer ?
#
loop_
_entity_poly.entity_id
_entity_poly.type
_entity_poly.pdbx_seq_one_letter_code
_entity_poly.pdbx_strand_id
1 'polypeptide(L)'
;MKQNLLCCYRDIFKYKKYKISKQFLKQYLFNFFLTKKAFLEIDPIHISCVSWDEYDTEIIIIASKLVSSKTDISTMTKIIYNVLYKYFYFEDKNCARKMARHILKNKKVYRNSFSFDRELKKLKKNYYKEMKILEKQMEIN
;
A
#
# COMPACT_ATOMS: atom_id res chain seq x y z
N MET A 1 3.91 13.16 12.14
CA MET A 1 3.21 11.93 11.69
C MET A 1 3.92 11.15 10.56
N LYS A 2 5.22 11.37 10.28
CA LYS A 2 6.01 10.66 9.24
C LYS A 2 6.45 9.22 9.59
N GLN A 3 5.94 8.62 10.67
CA GLN A 3 6.45 7.35 11.23
C GLN A 3 5.83 6.07 10.61
N ASN A 4 4.67 6.16 9.96
CA ASN A 4 3.90 4.98 9.53
C ASN A 4 4.49 4.27 8.31
N LEU A 5 4.91 5.01 7.28
CA LEU A 5 5.67 4.47 6.15
C LEU A 5 6.97 3.79 6.61
N LEU A 6 7.67 4.41 7.56
CA LEU A 6 8.90 3.88 8.18
C LEU A 6 8.69 2.55 8.90
N CYS A 7 7.60 2.37 9.66
CA CYS A 7 7.24 1.09 10.27
C CYS A 7 6.95 0.01 9.23
N CYS A 8 6.21 0.37 8.19
CA CYS A 8 5.94 -0.51 7.06
C CYS A 8 7.25 -0.99 6.40
N TYR A 9 8.18 -0.06 6.16
CA TYR A 9 9.51 -0.36 5.64
C TYR A 9 10.40 -1.14 6.60
N ARG A 10 10.29 -0.92 7.91
CA ARG A 10 11.09 -1.63 8.92
C ARG A 10 10.67 -3.10 9.05
N ASP A 11 9.37 -3.36 9.04
CA ASP A 11 8.83 -4.74 9.10
C ASP A 11 8.99 -5.48 7.78
N ILE A 12 9.04 -4.72 6.68
CA ILE A 12 9.62 -5.16 5.44
C ILE A 12 11.09 -5.53 5.72
N PHE A 13 12.03 -4.60 5.91
CA PHE A 13 13.47 -4.90 5.94
C PHE A 13 14.00 -5.77 7.11
N LYS A 14 13.22 -6.06 8.16
CA LYS A 14 13.54 -7.06 9.21
C LYS A 14 13.42 -8.53 8.76
N TYR A 15 13.19 -8.79 7.46
CA TYR A 15 12.97 -10.09 6.80
C TYR A 15 13.84 -11.28 7.22
N LYS A 16 15.06 -11.10 7.72
CA LYS A 16 15.94 -12.23 8.09
C LYS A 16 15.35 -13.11 9.21
N LYS A 17 14.43 -12.59 10.03
CA LYS A 17 13.92 -13.32 11.21
C LYS A 17 12.75 -14.29 10.93
N TYR A 18 11.95 -14.09 9.88
CA TYR A 18 10.64 -14.75 9.73
C TYR A 18 10.50 -15.77 8.59
N LYS A 19 11.58 -16.12 7.86
CA LYS A 19 11.55 -17.10 6.74
C LYS A 19 10.43 -16.87 5.70
N ILE A 20 9.99 -15.62 5.49
CA ILE A 20 8.95 -15.29 4.50
C ILE A 20 9.51 -15.54 3.08
N SER A 21 8.72 -16.20 2.22
CA SER A 21 9.16 -16.51 0.86
C SER A 21 9.33 -15.24 0.01
N LYS A 22 10.36 -15.21 -0.83
CA LYS A 22 10.59 -14.11 -1.79
C LYS A 22 9.37 -13.89 -2.70
N GLN A 23 8.63 -14.95 -3.00
CA GLN A 23 7.42 -14.90 -3.82
C GLN A 23 6.26 -14.20 -3.11
N PHE A 24 6.02 -14.51 -1.82
CA PHE A 24 5.02 -13.81 -1.01
C PHE A 24 5.33 -12.32 -0.95
N LEU A 25 6.59 -11.96 -0.70
CA LEU A 25 7.01 -10.57 -0.62
C LEU A 25 6.78 -9.82 -1.94
N LYS A 26 7.09 -10.46 -3.07
CA LYS A 26 6.83 -9.89 -4.39
C LYS A 26 5.36 -9.60 -4.60
N GLN A 27 4.48 -10.54 -4.23
CA GLN A 27 3.03 -10.36 -4.35
C GLN A 27 2.50 -9.28 -3.41
N TYR A 28 2.97 -9.26 -2.16
CA TYR A 28 2.61 -8.24 -1.18
C TYR A 28 2.94 -6.84 -1.67
N LEU A 29 4.20 -6.60 -2.04
CA LEU A 29 4.63 -5.29 -2.51
C LEU A 29 3.89 -4.88 -3.79
N PHE A 30 3.66 -5.80 -4.71
CA PHE A 30 2.88 -5.50 -5.90
C PHE A 30 1.45 -5.09 -5.57
N ASN A 31 0.75 -5.85 -4.71
CA ASN A 31 -0.59 -5.48 -4.25
C ASN A 31 -0.59 -4.16 -3.48
N PHE A 32 0.43 -3.89 -2.67
CA PHE A 32 0.62 -2.61 -1.95
C PHE A 32 0.68 -1.43 -2.92
N PHE A 33 1.55 -1.50 -3.95
CA PHE A 33 1.67 -0.41 -4.93
C PHE A 33 0.36 -0.16 -5.69
N LEU A 34 -0.31 -1.23 -6.13
CA LEU A 34 -1.57 -1.09 -6.86
C LEU A 34 -2.69 -0.54 -5.98
N THR A 35 -2.73 -0.96 -4.71
CA THR A 35 -3.71 -0.46 -3.74
C THR A 35 -3.45 1.01 -3.45
N LYS A 36 -2.20 1.39 -3.17
CA LYS A 36 -1.81 2.79 -2.98
C LYS A 36 -2.24 3.63 -4.18
N LYS A 37 -1.91 3.20 -5.39
CA LYS A 37 -2.32 3.89 -6.62
C LYS A 37 -3.85 4.08 -6.70
N ALA A 38 -4.64 3.07 -6.36
CA ALA A 38 -6.09 3.18 -6.36
C ALA A 38 -6.60 4.20 -5.32
N PHE A 39 -6.00 4.27 -4.13
CA PHE A 39 -6.31 5.33 -3.16
C PHE A 39 -5.97 6.72 -3.70
N LEU A 40 -4.82 6.88 -4.36
CA LEU A 40 -4.40 8.18 -4.93
C LEU A 40 -5.34 8.68 -6.03
N GLU A 41 -5.79 7.79 -6.91
CA GLU A 41 -6.57 8.19 -8.10
C GLU A 41 -8.07 8.25 -7.87
N ILE A 42 -8.58 7.51 -6.88
CA ILE A 42 -10.03 7.46 -6.58
C ILE A 42 -10.38 8.33 -5.38
N ASP A 43 -9.45 8.49 -4.42
CA ASP A 43 -9.63 9.23 -3.17
C ASP A 43 -10.97 8.91 -2.49
N PRO A 44 -11.09 7.73 -1.84
CA PRO A 44 -12.38 7.19 -1.44
C PRO A 44 -13.14 8.06 -0.45
N ILE A 45 -12.47 8.92 0.32
CA ILE A 45 -13.08 9.70 1.41
C ILE A 45 -12.98 11.21 1.14
N HIS A 46 -12.51 11.63 -0.05
CA HIS A 46 -12.40 13.04 -0.43
C HIS A 46 -11.72 13.90 0.65
N ILE A 47 -10.70 13.34 1.31
CA ILE A 47 -10.01 14.01 2.39
C ILE A 47 -9.05 15.02 1.74
N SER A 48 -9.60 16.16 1.31
CA SER A 48 -8.89 17.24 0.61
C SER A 48 -7.82 17.95 1.44
N CYS A 49 -7.76 17.65 2.74
CA CYS A 49 -7.02 18.43 3.74
C CYS A 49 -5.86 17.67 4.37
N VAL A 50 -5.67 16.38 4.06
CA VAL A 50 -4.84 15.54 4.92
C VAL A 50 -3.71 14.85 4.18
N SER A 51 -2.54 14.89 4.83
CA SER A 51 -1.30 14.33 4.33
C SER A 51 -1.42 12.85 4.00
N TRP A 52 -0.88 12.44 2.86
CA TRP A 52 -0.85 11.10 2.26
C TRP A 52 -0.48 9.92 3.19
N ASP A 53 0.06 10.20 4.38
CA ASP A 53 0.47 9.24 5.40
C ASP A 53 -0.71 8.60 6.17
N GLU A 54 -1.95 9.07 5.94
CA GLU A 54 -3.13 8.58 6.69
C GLU A 54 -3.74 7.27 6.16
N TYR A 55 -3.59 6.95 4.88
CA TYR A 55 -4.13 5.70 4.31
C TYR A 55 -3.18 4.50 4.44
N ASP A 56 -1.98 4.70 5.00
CA ASP A 56 -0.93 3.66 4.99
C ASP A 56 -1.39 2.38 5.69
N THR A 57 -2.06 2.50 6.83
CA THR A 57 -2.57 1.36 7.60
C THR A 57 -3.54 0.52 6.78
N GLU A 58 -4.48 1.16 6.10
CA GLU A 58 -5.53 0.49 5.32
C GLU A 58 -4.95 -0.12 4.06
N ILE A 59 -4.04 0.58 3.39
CA ILE A 59 -3.29 0.05 2.25
C ILE A 59 -2.53 -1.21 2.65
N ILE A 60 -1.84 -1.21 3.80
CA ILE A 60 -1.10 -2.38 4.32
C ILE A 60 -2.04 -3.56 4.56
N ILE A 61 -3.17 -3.33 5.23
CA ILE A 61 -4.14 -4.37 5.57
C ILE A 61 -4.77 -4.95 4.31
N ILE A 62 -5.19 -4.10 3.37
CA ILE A 62 -5.75 -4.52 2.09
C ILE A 62 -4.72 -5.33 1.32
N ALA A 63 -3.50 -4.81 1.14
CA ALA A 63 -2.44 -5.50 0.42
C ALA A 63 -2.14 -6.88 1.01
N SER A 64 -2.05 -6.98 2.33
CA SER A 64 -1.81 -8.24 3.05
C SER A 64 -2.93 -9.26 2.80
N LYS A 65 -4.19 -8.84 2.94
CA LYS A 65 -5.35 -9.71 2.67
C LYS A 65 -5.44 -10.14 1.21
N LEU A 66 -5.05 -9.27 0.28
CA LEU A 66 -5.07 -9.58 -1.16
C LEU A 66 -4.03 -10.64 -1.56
N VAL A 67 -2.94 -10.81 -0.81
CA VAL A 67 -1.95 -11.87 -1.10
C VAL A 67 -2.51 -13.27 -0.84
N SER A 68 -3.32 -13.42 0.21
CA SER A 68 -3.88 -14.72 0.63
C SER A 68 -5.28 -15.00 0.07
N SER A 69 -5.81 -14.14 -0.80
CA SER A 69 -7.20 -14.22 -1.28
C SER A 69 -7.30 -14.51 -2.77
N LYS A 70 -8.48 -15.00 -3.19
CA LYS A 70 -8.83 -15.11 -4.62
C LYS A 70 -8.80 -13.72 -5.27
N THR A 71 -8.17 -13.62 -6.44
CA THR A 71 -8.08 -12.38 -7.23
C THR A 71 -9.31 -12.24 -8.13
N ASP A 72 -10.49 -12.10 -7.52
CA ASP A 72 -11.74 -11.80 -8.21
C ASP A 72 -12.37 -10.50 -7.69
N ILE A 73 -13.18 -9.86 -8.51
CA ILE A 73 -13.72 -8.54 -8.20
C ILE A 73 -14.59 -8.53 -6.93
N SER A 74 -15.32 -9.60 -6.66
CA SER A 74 -16.23 -9.69 -5.51
C SER A 74 -15.44 -9.76 -4.22
N THR A 75 -14.47 -10.68 -4.16
CA THR A 75 -13.56 -10.84 -3.02
C THR A 75 -12.79 -9.56 -2.74
N MET A 76 -12.23 -8.94 -3.77
CA MET A 76 -11.48 -7.68 -3.62
C MET A 76 -12.37 -6.54 -3.13
N THR A 77 -13.58 -6.40 -3.67
CA THR A 77 -14.55 -5.39 -3.24
C THR A 77 -14.89 -5.57 -1.76
N LYS A 78 -15.14 -6.81 -1.32
CA LYS A 78 -15.44 -7.11 0.10
C LYS A 78 -14.28 -6.78 1.02
N ILE A 79 -13.05 -7.11 0.62
CA ILE A 79 -11.84 -6.79 1.42
C ILE A 79 -11.69 -5.28 1.58
N ILE A 80 -11.78 -4.53 0.48
CA ILE A 80 -11.61 -3.06 0.50
C ILE A 80 -12.74 -2.43 1.31
N TYR A 81 -13.99 -2.79 1.03
CA TYR A 81 -15.16 -2.27 1.75
C TYR A 81 -15.03 -2.50 3.26
N ASN A 82 -14.69 -3.71 3.70
CA ASN A 82 -14.58 -4.02 5.13
C ASN A 82 -13.48 -3.20 5.82
N VAL A 83 -12.40 -2.85 5.11
CA VAL A 83 -11.34 -2.00 5.65
C VAL A 83 -11.82 -0.55 5.70
N LEU A 84 -12.38 -0.02 4.60
CA LEU A 84 -12.88 1.36 4.57
C LEU A 84 -13.98 1.59 5.61
N TYR A 85 -14.91 0.65 5.75
CA TYR A 85 -15.95 0.70 6.76
C TYR A 85 -15.38 0.69 8.19
N LYS A 86 -14.43 -0.19 8.46
CA LYS A 86 -13.85 -0.32 9.82
C LYS A 86 -13.05 0.91 10.24
N TYR A 87 -12.27 1.51 9.33
CA TYR A 87 -11.32 2.56 9.68
C TYR A 87 -11.86 3.97 9.41
N PHE A 88 -12.83 4.12 8.50
CA PHE A 88 -13.36 5.42 8.10
C PHE A 88 -14.89 5.52 8.19
N TYR A 89 -15.59 4.49 8.69
CA TYR A 89 -17.06 4.42 8.69
C TYR A 89 -17.67 4.68 7.31
N PHE A 90 -16.94 4.31 6.26
CA PHE A 90 -17.30 4.60 4.88
C PHE A 90 -18.17 3.49 4.28
N GLU A 91 -19.44 3.83 3.99
CA GLU A 91 -20.46 2.85 3.60
C GLU A 91 -20.66 2.69 2.08
N ASP A 92 -19.94 3.43 1.24
CA ASP A 92 -20.09 3.32 -0.22
C ASP A 92 -19.37 2.09 -0.81
N LYS A 93 -20.14 1.02 -0.97
CA LYS A 93 -19.71 -0.22 -1.64
C LYS A 93 -19.36 -0.02 -3.12
N ASN A 94 -19.91 0.99 -3.80
CA ASN A 94 -19.57 1.28 -5.20
C ASN A 94 -18.17 1.86 -5.33
N CYS A 95 -17.74 2.73 -4.41
CA CYS A 95 -16.37 3.20 -4.35
C CYS A 95 -15.39 2.03 -4.13
N ALA A 96 -15.66 1.14 -3.16
CA ALA A 96 -14.83 -0.06 -2.96
C ALA A 96 -14.76 -0.94 -4.23
N ARG A 97 -15.87 -1.07 -4.96
CA ARG A 97 -15.91 -1.79 -6.25
C ARG A 97 -15.10 -1.07 -7.34
N LYS A 98 -15.14 0.26 -7.41
CA LYS A 98 -14.32 1.07 -8.33
C LYS A 98 -12.84 0.85 -8.05
N MET A 99 -12.43 0.87 -6.78
CA MET A 99 -11.05 0.58 -6.37
C MET A 99 -10.62 -0.84 -6.76
N ALA A 100 -11.45 -1.85 -6.50
CA ALA A 100 -11.16 -3.23 -6.90
C ALA A 100 -10.96 -3.37 -8.42
N ARG A 101 -11.82 -2.73 -9.23
CA ARG A 101 -11.66 -2.70 -10.70
C ARG A 101 -10.37 -2.01 -11.11
N HIS A 102 -10.04 -0.89 -10.45
CA HIS A 102 -8.84 -0.13 -10.73
C HIS A 102 -7.57 -0.95 -10.46
N ILE A 103 -7.51 -1.66 -9.33
CA ILE A 103 -6.41 -2.56 -8.99
C ILE A 103 -6.29 -3.68 -10.03
N LEU A 104 -7.39 -4.35 -10.39
CA LEU A 104 -7.39 -5.42 -11.38
C LEU A 104 -6.93 -4.95 -12.77
N LYS A 105 -7.40 -3.78 -13.22
CA LYS A 105 -6.98 -3.18 -14.49
C LYS A 105 -5.48 -2.93 -14.50
N ASN A 106 -4.96 -2.28 -13.47
CA ASN A 106 -3.52 -2.01 -13.37
C ASN A 106 -2.71 -3.30 -13.20
N LYS A 107 -3.23 -4.32 -12.50
CA LYS A 107 -2.59 -5.64 -12.39
C LYS A 107 -2.31 -6.26 -13.76
N LYS A 108 -3.22 -6.07 -14.74
CA LYS A 108 -3.02 -6.52 -16.13
C LYS A 108 -1.95 -5.70 -16.87
N VAL A 109 -2.00 -4.38 -16.75
CA VAL A 109 -1.03 -3.45 -17.39
C VAL A 109 0.39 -3.69 -16.90
N TYR A 110 0.53 -3.87 -15.59
CA TYR A 110 1.83 -4.04 -14.93
C TYR A 110 2.31 -5.49 -14.91
N ARG A 111 1.51 -6.46 -15.37
CA ARG A 111 1.89 -7.89 -15.37
C ARG A 111 3.22 -8.14 -16.10
N ASN A 112 3.48 -7.39 -17.17
CA ASN A 112 4.65 -7.59 -18.04
C ASN A 112 5.71 -6.47 -17.91
N SER A 113 5.39 -5.37 -17.22
CA SER A 113 6.25 -4.18 -17.13
C SER A 113 6.70 -3.85 -15.71
N PHE A 114 6.11 -4.47 -14.67
CA PHE A 114 6.51 -4.27 -13.29
C PHE A 114 7.77 -5.05 -12.97
N SER A 115 8.87 -4.33 -12.77
CA SER A 115 10.08 -4.89 -12.17
C SER A 115 10.07 -4.62 -10.67
N PHE A 116 9.80 -5.68 -9.90
CA PHE A 116 9.89 -5.65 -8.43
C PHE A 116 11.23 -5.07 -7.96
N ASP A 117 12.34 -5.50 -8.56
CA ASP A 117 13.67 -5.07 -8.14
C ASP A 117 13.90 -3.58 -8.44
N ARG A 118 13.35 -3.06 -9.55
CA ARG A 118 13.38 -1.64 -9.88
C ARG A 118 12.57 -0.80 -8.89
N GLU A 119 11.33 -1.22 -8.60
CA GLU A 119 10.45 -0.47 -7.70
C GLU A 119 10.95 -0.55 -6.25
N LEU A 120 11.43 -1.71 -5.80
CA LEU A 120 12.07 -1.83 -4.49
C LEU A 120 13.33 -0.96 -4.37
N LYS A 121 14.14 -0.85 -5.44
CA LYS A 121 15.32 0.03 -5.46
C LYS A 121 14.94 1.51 -5.35
N LYS A 122 13.89 1.95 -6.06
CA LYS A 122 13.34 3.32 -5.94
C LYS A 122 12.84 3.58 -4.52
N LEU A 123 12.06 2.65 -3.98
CA LEU A 123 11.49 2.72 -2.64
C LEU A 123 12.58 2.87 -1.56
N LYS A 124 13.63 2.02 -1.62
CA LYS A 124 14.81 2.11 -0.73
C LYS A 124 15.50 3.46 -0.86
N LYS A 125 15.69 3.96 -2.07
CA LYS A 125 16.35 5.25 -2.31
C LYS A 125 15.56 6.41 -1.68
N ASN A 126 14.24 6.40 -1.83
CA ASN A 126 13.35 7.41 -1.24
C ASN A 126 13.39 7.35 0.29
N TYR A 127 13.30 6.13 0.87
CA TYR A 127 13.42 5.91 2.31
C TYR A 127 14.71 6.50 2.90
N TYR A 128 15.88 6.19 2.32
CA TYR A 128 17.15 6.72 2.84
C TYR A 128 17.25 8.24 2.68
N LYS A 129 16.64 8.80 1.64
CA LYS A 129 16.58 10.26 1.45
C LYS A 129 15.75 10.92 2.55
N GLU A 130 14.60 10.36 2.87
CA GLU A 130 13.71 10.86 3.93
C GLU A 130 14.35 10.73 5.33
N MET A 131 15.03 9.61 5.60
CA MET A 131 15.79 9.42 6.85
C MET A 131 16.87 10.48 7.04
N LYS A 132 17.64 10.79 5.99
CA LYS A 132 18.65 11.86 6.06
C LYS A 132 18.05 13.24 6.32
N ILE A 133 16.85 13.52 5.82
CA ILE A 133 16.14 14.77 6.09
C ILE A 133 15.71 14.81 7.56
N LEU A 134 15.18 13.71 8.09
CA LEU A 134 14.78 13.60 9.49
C LEU A 134 15.95 13.74 10.45
N GLU A 135 17.08 13.06 10.19
CA GLU A 135 18.32 13.16 10.97
C GLU A 135 18.78 14.62 11.06
N LYS A 136 18.84 15.34 9.93
CA LYS A 136 19.19 16.77 9.91
C LYS A 136 18.20 17.66 10.66
N GLN A 137 16.90 17.34 10.64
CA GLN A 137 15.89 18.10 11.38
C GLN A 137 16.00 17.88 12.90
N MET A 138 16.54 16.74 13.33
CA MET A 138 16.79 16.43 14.75
C MET A 138 18.11 17.01 15.26
N GLU A 139 19.10 17.29 14.41
CA GLU A 139 20.36 17.95 14.78
C GLU A 139 20.23 19.48 14.96
N ILE A 140 19.18 20.08 14.42
CA ILE A 140 18.92 21.53 14.47
C ILE A 140 18.02 21.92 15.67
N ASN A 141 17.38 20.94 16.31
CA ASN A 141 16.56 21.11 17.53
C ASN A 141 17.34 20.62 18.75
#